data_AF-A0A1B1ZSP6-F1
#
_entry.id   AF-A0A1B1ZSP6-F1
#
_cell.length_a   1.000
_cell.length_b   1.000
_cell.length_c   1.000
_cell.angle_alpha   90.00
_cell.angle_beta   90.00
_cell.angle_gamma   90.00
#
_symmetry.space_group_name_H-M   'P 1'
#
loop_
_entity.id
_entity.type
_entity.pdbx_description
1 polymer ?
#
loop_
_entity_poly.entity_id
_entity_poly.type
_entity_poly.pdbx_seq_one_letter_code
_entity_poly.pdbx_strand_id
1 'polypeptide(L)'
;MSQALYEITVNALLDRGRPLAPREWDAAVARVGRDRAPLLLAELDDAGLLTPELLPTAVRTAWEGADRPLVRLDAGRWRELFAAAGLGVPPQTGGPDPA
;
A
#
# COMPACT_ATOMS: atom_id res chain seq x y z
N MET A 1 -3.57 -2.50 -17.47
CA MET A 1 -2.21 -2.42 -16.88
C MET A 1 -1.68 -3.85 -16.68
N SER A 2 -0.51 -4.19 -17.21
CA SER A 2 0.01 -5.57 -17.26
C SER A 2 0.67 -6.00 -15.95
N GLN A 3 0.60 -7.28 -15.60
CA GLN A 3 1.33 -7.87 -14.47
C GLN A 3 2.84 -7.64 -14.56
N ALA A 4 3.42 -7.76 -15.76
CA ALA A 4 4.85 -7.53 -15.97
C ALA A 4 5.30 -6.10 -15.61
N LEU A 5 4.46 -5.08 -15.85
CA LEU A 5 4.84 -3.70 -15.52
C LEU A 5 4.89 -3.46 -14.00
N TYR A 6 4.01 -4.13 -13.27
CA TYR A 6 4.03 -4.10 -11.81
C TYR A 6 5.33 -4.73 -11.27
N GLU A 7 5.66 -5.94 -11.71
CA GLU A 7 6.87 -6.67 -11.26
C GLU A 7 8.14 -5.87 -11.55
N ILE A 8 8.27 -5.30 -12.76
CA ILE A 8 9.41 -4.44 -13.12
C ILE A 8 9.51 -3.23 -12.18
N THR A 9 8.37 -2.61 -11.86
CA THR A 9 8.35 -1.41 -11.02
C THR A 9 8.71 -1.74 -9.57
N VAL A 10 8.17 -2.84 -9.02
CA VAL A 10 8.50 -3.30 -7.66
C VAL A 10 9.98 -3.67 -7.57
N ASN A 11 10.48 -4.51 -8.47
CA ASN A 11 11.88 -4.94 -8.46
C ASN A 11 12.84 -3.75 -8.56
N ALA A 12 12.56 -2.77 -9.42
CA ALA A 12 13.40 -1.57 -9.53
C ALA A 12 13.45 -0.73 -8.24
N LEU A 13 12.38 -0.74 -7.44
CA LEU A 13 12.36 -0.06 -6.14
C LEU A 13 13.07 -0.88 -5.06
N LEU A 14 12.90 -2.20 -5.06
CA LEU A 14 13.56 -3.12 -4.15
C LEU A 14 15.09 -3.14 -4.36
N ASP A 15 15.54 -3.25 -5.62
CA ASP A 15 16.96 -3.30 -6.01
C ASP A 15 17.73 -2.04 -5.59
N ARG A 16 17.02 -0.92 -5.42
CA ARG A 16 17.60 0.35 -5.00
C ARG A 16 18.05 0.35 -3.54
N GLY A 17 17.43 -0.47 -2.69
CA GLY A 17 17.82 -0.71 -1.30
C GLY A 17 17.91 0.52 -0.40
N ARG A 18 17.17 1.60 -0.70
CA ARG A 18 17.14 2.81 0.15
C ARG A 18 15.73 3.31 0.36
N PRO A 19 15.47 4.01 1.47
CA PRO A 19 14.13 4.49 1.79
C PRO A 19 13.53 5.33 0.66
N LEU A 20 12.22 5.15 0.49
CA LEU A 20 11.44 5.82 -0.54
C LEU A 20 11.18 7.28 -0.15
N ALA A 21 11.37 8.20 -1.10
CA ALA A 21 10.90 9.57 -0.94
C ALA A 21 9.39 9.67 -1.26
N PRO A 22 8.66 10.66 -0.70
CA PRO A 22 7.23 10.85 -1.00
C PRO A 22 6.89 10.95 -2.50
N ARG A 23 7.70 11.70 -3.26
CA ARG A 23 7.54 11.81 -4.72
C ARG A 23 7.72 10.48 -5.47
N GLU A 24 8.50 9.57 -4.91
CA GLU A 24 8.79 8.26 -5.52
C GLU A 24 7.65 7.30 -5.24
N TRP A 25 7.02 7.41 -4.07
CA TRP A 25 5.74 6.77 -3.77
C TRP A 25 4.66 7.20 -4.78
N ASP A 26 4.46 8.50 -4.97
CA ASP A 26 3.45 9.00 -5.89
C ASP A 26 3.68 8.53 -7.33
N ALA A 27 4.95 8.57 -7.78
CA ALA A 27 5.33 8.08 -9.10
C ALA A 27 5.10 6.56 -9.24
N ALA A 28 5.42 5.78 -8.20
CA ALA A 28 5.20 4.35 -8.19
C ALA A 28 3.70 4.02 -8.25
N VAL A 29 2.86 4.66 -7.43
CA VAL A 29 1.40 4.51 -7.44
C VAL A 29 0.80 4.89 -8.79
N ALA A 30 1.22 6.01 -9.38
CA ALA A 30 0.77 6.42 -10.71
C ALA A 30 1.14 5.39 -11.79
N ARG A 31 2.31 4.75 -11.65
CA ARG A 31 2.79 3.74 -12.59
C ARG A 31 2.12 2.38 -12.42
N VAL A 32 1.91 1.91 -11.19
CA VAL A 32 1.28 0.61 -10.91
C VAL A 32 -0.25 0.64 -10.97
N GLY A 33 -0.83 1.84 -10.86
CA GLY A 33 -2.26 2.06 -10.75
C GLY A 33 -2.74 1.99 -9.30
N ARG A 34 -3.68 2.87 -8.94
CA ARG A 34 -4.16 3.03 -7.56
C ARG A 34 -4.73 1.75 -6.95
N ASP A 35 -5.40 0.93 -7.75
CA ASP A 35 -5.97 -0.36 -7.31
C ASP A 35 -4.91 -1.42 -6.96
N ARG A 36 -3.65 -1.23 -7.37
CA ARG A 36 -2.51 -2.08 -6.97
C ARG A 36 -1.63 -1.45 -5.88
N ALA A 37 -1.93 -0.22 -5.46
CA ALA A 37 -1.20 0.45 -4.39
C ALA A 37 -1.19 -0.34 -3.06
N PRO A 38 -2.24 -1.08 -2.65
CA PRO A 38 -2.18 -1.92 -1.45
C PRO A 38 -1.10 -2.99 -1.48
N LEU A 39 -0.95 -3.67 -2.63
CA LEU A 39 0.09 -4.69 -2.80
C LEU A 39 1.48 -4.05 -2.79
N LEU A 40 1.66 -2.95 -3.52
CA LEU A 40 2.92 -2.21 -3.54
C LEU A 40 3.31 -1.73 -2.12
N LEU A 41 2.35 -1.23 -1.35
CA LEU A 41 2.56 -0.79 0.03
C LEU A 41 3.11 -1.93 0.89
N ALA A 42 2.49 -3.11 0.83
CA ALA A 42 2.90 -4.26 1.62
C ALA A 42 4.33 -4.72 1.26
N GLU A 43 4.65 -4.81 -0.03
CA GLU A 43 5.98 -5.20 -0.50
C GLU A 43 7.07 -4.23 -0.04
N LEU A 44 6.79 -2.92 -0.05
CA LEU A 44 7.74 -1.89 0.39
C LEU A 44 7.89 -1.82 1.91
N ASP A 45 6.83 -2.10 2.66
CA ASP A 45 6.86 -2.21 4.12
C ASP A 45 7.67 -3.44 4.56
N ASP A 46 7.42 -4.60 3.93
CA ASP A 46 8.17 -5.85 4.19
C ASP A 46 9.66 -5.69 3.88
N ALA A 47 9.99 -4.90 2.87
CA ALA A 47 11.37 -4.56 2.51
C ALA A 47 12.00 -3.46 3.38
N GLY A 48 11.26 -2.87 4.32
CA GLY A 48 11.74 -1.79 5.19
C GLY A 48 12.07 -0.49 4.45
N LEU A 49 11.44 -0.25 3.29
CA LEU A 49 11.71 0.90 2.43
C LEU A 49 10.82 2.11 2.74
N LEU A 50 9.79 1.94 3.57
CA LEU A 50 8.92 3.04 4.00
C LEU A 50 9.47 3.67 5.27
N THR A 51 9.71 4.98 5.23
CA THR A 51 10.09 5.71 6.45
C THR A 51 8.88 5.97 7.34
N PRO A 52 9.07 6.17 8.65
CA PRO A 52 7.99 6.53 9.58
C PRO A 52 7.22 7.79 9.15
N GLU A 53 7.86 8.73 8.48
CA GLU A 53 7.23 9.96 7.98
C GLU A 53 6.39 9.72 6.73
N LEU A 54 6.78 8.75 5.89
CA LEU A 54 6.06 8.42 4.65
C LEU A 54 4.87 7.48 4.90
N LEU A 55 5.04 6.54 5.82
CA LEU A 55 4.09 5.45 6.06
C LEU A 55 2.63 5.92 6.24
N PRO A 56 2.31 6.99 7.03
CA PRO A 56 0.92 7.43 7.20
C PRO A 56 0.28 7.98 5.92
N THR A 57 1.08 8.55 5.02
CA THR A 57 0.60 9.02 3.72
C THR A 57 0.41 7.84 2.78
N ALA A 58 1.38 6.93 2.72
CA ALA A 58 1.32 5.75 1.85
C ALA A 58 0.12 4.84 2.20
N VAL A 59 -0.12 4.59 3.49
CA VAL A 59 -1.28 3.81 3.97
C VAL A 59 -2.61 4.44 3.54
N ARG A 60 -2.79 5.75 3.75
CA ARG A 60 -4.01 6.46 3.32
C ARG A 60 -4.18 6.42 1.81
N THR A 61 -3.14 6.73 1.05
CA THR A 61 -3.19 6.70 -0.42
C THR A 61 -3.55 5.32 -0.97
N ALA A 62 -2.99 4.26 -0.39
CA ALA A 62 -3.29 2.90 -0.82
C ALA A 62 -4.70 2.45 -0.45
N TRP A 63 -5.18 2.83 0.76
CA TRP A 63 -6.52 2.49 1.23
C TRP A 63 -7.61 3.20 0.41
N GLU A 64 -7.48 4.53 0.24
CA GLU A 64 -8.44 5.36 -0.47
C GLU A 64 -8.36 5.19 -2.00
N GLY A 65 -7.19 4.77 -2.51
CA GLY A 65 -6.94 4.64 -3.93
C GLY A 65 -7.45 3.34 -4.55
N ALA A 66 -7.65 2.29 -3.76
CA ALA A 66 -8.15 1.02 -4.27
C ALA A 66 -9.68 0.95 -4.19
N ASP A 67 -10.32 0.43 -5.26
CA ASP A 67 -11.78 0.27 -5.29
C ASP A 67 -12.24 -0.79 -4.26
N ARG A 68 -11.40 -1.80 -4.02
CA ARG A 68 -11.65 -2.89 -3.07
C ARG A 68 -10.38 -3.20 -2.25
N PRO A 69 -9.99 -2.34 -1.30
CA PRO A 69 -8.71 -2.47 -0.59
C PRO A 69 -8.59 -3.80 0.17
N LEU A 70 -9.71 -4.30 0.73
CA LEU A 70 -9.77 -5.58 1.45
C LEU A 70 -9.74 -6.83 0.53
N VAL A 71 -9.95 -6.66 -0.78
CA VAL A 71 -9.74 -7.73 -1.77
C VAL A 71 -8.28 -7.76 -2.22
N ARG A 72 -7.59 -6.61 -2.14
CA ARG A 72 -6.20 -6.45 -2.59
C ARG A 72 -5.20 -6.82 -1.51
N LEU A 73 -5.52 -6.57 -0.26
CA LEU A 73 -4.68 -6.88 0.89
C LEU A 73 -5.58 -7.31 2.05
N ASP A 74 -5.16 -8.33 2.80
CA ASP A 74 -5.99 -8.90 3.83
C ASP A 74 -6.23 -7.91 5.00
N ALA A 75 -7.32 -8.11 5.72
CA ALA A 75 -7.69 -7.23 6.82
C ALA A 75 -6.66 -7.22 7.95
N GLY A 76 -5.98 -8.34 8.23
CA GLY A 76 -4.94 -8.42 9.26
C GLY A 76 -3.76 -7.51 8.92
N ARG A 77 -3.26 -7.62 7.68
CA ARG A 77 -2.14 -6.82 7.19
C ARG A 77 -2.49 -5.33 7.13
N TRP A 78 -3.73 -4.98 6.78
CA TRP A 78 -4.19 -3.59 6.90
C TRP A 78 -4.15 -3.07 8.34
N ARG A 79 -4.57 -3.87 9.33
CA ARG A 79 -4.51 -3.44 10.75
C ARG A 79 -3.08 -3.17 11.19
N GLU A 80 -2.13 -4.03 10.80
CA GLU A 80 -0.70 -3.83 11.08
C GLU A 80 -0.19 -2.52 10.50
N LEU A 81 -0.47 -2.27 9.21
CA LEU A 81 -0.02 -1.07 8.51
C LEU A 81 -0.61 0.20 9.09
N PHE A 82 -1.91 0.22 9.41
CA PHE A 82 -2.54 1.37 10.06
C PHE A 82 -1.98 1.61 11.47
N ALA A 83 -1.76 0.55 12.25
CA ALA A 83 -1.14 0.67 13.57
C ALA A 83 0.31 1.21 13.49
N ALA A 84 1.11 0.68 12.56
CA ALA A 84 2.47 1.16 12.31
C ALA A 84 2.51 2.62 11.84
N ALA A 85 1.50 3.04 11.07
CA ALA A 85 1.30 4.42 10.64
C ALA A 85 0.78 5.37 11.75
N GLY A 86 0.48 4.87 12.95
CA GLY A 86 -0.18 5.65 13.99
C GLY A 86 -1.59 6.13 13.62
N LEU A 87 -2.23 5.43 12.68
CA LEU A 87 -3.59 5.71 12.22
C LEU A 87 -4.59 4.84 12.98
N GLY A 88 -5.82 5.34 13.14
CA GLY A 88 -6.92 4.53 13.65
C GLY A 88 -7.19 3.33 12.75
N VAL A 89 -7.48 2.18 13.35
CA VAL A 89 -7.76 0.92 12.63
C VAL A 89 -8.81 1.16 11.53
N PRO A 90 -8.59 0.69 10.29
CA PRO A 90 -9.52 0.96 9.21
C PRO A 90 -10.87 0.31 9.51
N PRO A 91 -11.98 0.93 9.08
CA PRO A 91 -13.30 0.32 9.23
C PRO A 91 -13.29 -1.05 8.54
N GLN A 92 -13.72 -2.09 9.26
CA GLN A 92 -13.87 -3.43 8.70
C GLN A 92 -15.08 -3.42 7.76
N THR A 93 -14.92 -2.92 6.54
CA THR A 93 -15.99 -2.95 5.54
C THR A 93 -16.10 -4.35 4.94
N GLY A 94 -16.79 -5.24 5.66
CA GLY A 94 -17.09 -6.60 5.20
C GLY A 94 -18.39 -7.17 5.77
N GLY A 95 -19.48 -7.08 5.00
CA GLY A 95 -20.64 -8.01 5.07
C GLY A 95 -21.92 -7.46 5.72
N PRO A 96 -23.11 -7.91 5.25
CA PRO A 96 -24.40 -7.25 5.47
C PRO A 96 -24.80 -7.18 6.95
N ASP A 97 -25.42 -6.07 7.32
CA ASP A 97 -26.17 -5.88 8.56
C ASP A 97 -27.16 -7.05 8.73
N PRO A 98 -27.07 -7.87 9.80
CA PRO A 98 -28.09 -8.88 10.06
C PRO A 98 -29.34 -8.18 10.61
N ALA A 99 -30.33 -7.99 9.73
CA ALA A 99 -31.72 -7.75 10.12
C ALA A 99 -32.37 -9.03 10.65
#